data_AF-A0A7V9J9A7-F1
#
_entry.id   AF-A0A7V9J9A7-F1
#
_cell.length_a   1.000
_cell.length_b   1.000
_cell.length_c   1.000
_cell.angle_alpha   90.00
_cell.angle_beta   90.00
_cell.angle_gamma   90.00
#
_symmetry.space_group_name_H-M   'P 1'
#
loop_
_entity.id
_entity.type
_entity.pdbx_description
1 polymer ?
#
loop_
_entity_poly.entity_id
_entity_poly.type
_entity_poly.pdbx_seq_one_letter_code
_entity_poly.pdbx_strand_id
1 'polypeptide(L)'
;MTSEVLEVVAAAIVREGRVLAARRTRPADLAGRWEFPGGKLEPGETGVEALKREVLEELGCDIEIVRQLAHRTAIKPGYALTIHLARLVGSELSPHEHDAARWLGPEELDQVDWLPADRPFLAELRDVLLDGEPLAGGNVGGAVRVGSTVRRSTGPWTPAVHALLGHLAAAGLAESPRVLGTDRRGREVLTYLPGRVIDVDVEDASDALLSDAMRWLRRYHDSVVDFEHPGPWRNEHNQVGAAERVLCHHDFAPYNVATSTSAEGDRLVGVFDWDMAGPGTRLEDLAFAAWSWTPMHRRLPDRETARRLRLMAASYGRNVDPCDILGGVVPRLEDSIKGIAAGQAAGDAGMLNLAKVGEPHRTRGRLDELRDRVPHILARLEPSP
;
A
#
# COMPACT_ATOMS: atom_id res chain seq x y z
N MET A 1 -48.61 -24.27 19.09
CA MET A 1 -48.49 -22.85 18.70
C MET A 1 -47.00 -22.55 18.61
N THR A 2 -46.46 -22.47 17.40
CA THR A 2 -45.09 -21.97 17.19
C THR A 2 -45.11 -20.51 17.62
N SER A 3 -44.46 -20.17 18.74
CA SER A 3 -44.34 -18.76 19.13
C SER A 3 -43.61 -18.02 18.03
N GLU A 4 -44.23 -16.99 17.48
CA GLU A 4 -43.63 -16.14 16.45
C GLU A 4 -42.33 -15.55 17.02
N VAL A 5 -41.20 -15.84 16.37
CA VAL A 5 -39.89 -15.36 16.82
C VAL A 5 -39.77 -13.92 16.36
N LEU A 6 -39.68 -13.00 17.30
CA LEU A 6 -39.45 -11.59 17.02
C LEU A 6 -38.05 -11.39 16.45
N GLU A 7 -37.97 -10.69 15.33
CA GLU A 7 -36.71 -10.38 14.67
C GLU A 7 -36.11 -9.08 15.21
N VAL A 8 -34.81 -9.11 15.42
CA VAL A 8 -33.96 -7.97 15.77
C VAL A 8 -32.94 -7.85 14.65
N VAL A 9 -32.81 -6.64 14.11
CA VAL A 9 -31.86 -6.33 13.02
C VAL A 9 -30.78 -5.41 13.55
N ALA A 10 -29.54 -5.65 13.14
CA ALA A 10 -28.43 -4.75 13.44
C ALA A 10 -27.56 -4.48 12.22
N ALA A 11 -26.79 -3.39 12.27
CA ALA A 11 -25.97 -2.91 11.17
C ALA A 11 -24.48 -3.08 11.50
N ALA A 12 -23.79 -3.89 10.71
CA ALA A 12 -22.34 -3.83 10.62
C ALA A 12 -21.97 -2.66 9.68
N ILE A 13 -21.95 -1.44 10.24
CA ILE A 13 -21.65 -0.21 9.49
C ILE A 13 -20.15 -0.14 9.24
N VAL A 14 -19.73 -0.27 7.98
CA VAL A 14 -18.32 -0.25 7.57
C VAL A 14 -17.93 1.04 6.87
N ARG A 15 -16.70 1.49 7.16
CA ARG A 15 -16.04 2.63 6.52
C ARG A 15 -14.54 2.41 6.54
N GLU A 16 -13.88 2.59 5.39
CA GLU A 16 -12.41 2.54 5.27
C GLU A 16 -11.80 1.29 5.94
N GLY A 17 -12.39 0.11 5.72
CA GLY A 17 -11.90 -1.15 6.31
C GLY A 17 -12.06 -1.29 7.83
N ARG A 18 -12.88 -0.44 8.46
CA ARG A 18 -13.27 -0.52 9.87
C ARG A 18 -14.78 -0.68 10.02
N VAL A 19 -15.23 -1.25 11.13
CA VAL A 19 -16.65 -1.37 11.50
C VAL A 19 -16.96 -0.53 12.74
N LEU A 20 -18.14 0.08 12.80
CA LEU A 20 -18.63 0.77 13.99
C LEU A 20 -19.11 -0.25 15.02
N ALA A 21 -18.56 -0.17 16.23
CA ALA A 21 -19.04 -0.87 17.41
C ALA A 21 -19.52 0.17 18.43
N ALA A 22 -20.64 -0.11 19.08
CA ALA A 22 -21.24 0.79 20.06
C ALA A 22 -21.35 0.08 21.42
N ARG A 23 -21.07 0.81 22.50
CA ARG A 23 -21.07 0.26 23.86
C ARG A 23 -22.38 0.57 24.56
N ARG A 24 -23.05 -0.48 25.03
CA ARG A 24 -24.34 -0.38 25.70
C ARG A 24 -24.22 0.25 27.08
N THR A 25 -25.19 1.09 27.41
CA THR A 25 -25.39 1.66 28.76
C THR A 25 -26.44 0.91 29.57
N ARG A 26 -27.35 0.20 28.88
CA ARG A 26 -28.48 -0.53 29.46
C ARG A 26 -28.82 -1.79 28.67
N PRO A 27 -29.45 -2.81 29.28
CA PRO A 27 -29.70 -2.98 30.73
C PRO A 27 -28.42 -3.26 31.53
N ALA A 28 -28.48 -3.18 32.87
CA ALA A 28 -27.30 -3.20 33.76
C ALA A 28 -26.43 -4.47 33.66
N ASP A 29 -27.03 -5.61 33.31
CA ASP A 29 -26.34 -6.89 33.09
C ASP A 29 -25.56 -6.95 31.78
N LEU A 30 -25.87 -6.07 30.83
CA LEU A 30 -25.19 -5.94 29.54
C LEU A 30 -24.41 -4.62 29.39
N ALA A 31 -24.51 -3.71 30.35
CA ALA A 31 -23.83 -2.43 30.34
C ALA A 31 -22.31 -2.62 30.26
N GLY A 32 -21.64 -1.83 29.41
CA GLY A 32 -20.21 -1.92 29.15
C GLY A 32 -19.80 -2.92 28.06
N ARG A 33 -20.74 -3.75 27.57
CA ARG A 33 -20.52 -4.64 26.41
C ARG A 33 -20.78 -3.92 25.10
N TRP A 34 -20.21 -4.47 24.03
CA TRP A 34 -20.24 -3.91 22.69
C TRP A 34 -21.18 -4.67 21.78
N GLU A 35 -21.81 -3.96 20.86
CA GLU A 35 -22.74 -4.52 19.88
C GLU A 35 -22.72 -3.75 18.57
N PHE A 36 -23.40 -4.32 17.58
CA PHE A 36 -23.79 -3.60 16.37
C PHE A 36 -25.06 -2.77 16.62
N PRO A 37 -25.11 -1.50 16.18
CA PRO A 37 -26.29 -0.65 16.30
C PRO A 37 -27.52 -1.27 15.62
N GLY A 38 -28.70 -1.11 16.24
CA GLY A 38 -29.95 -1.62 15.70
C GLY A 38 -30.96 -2.04 16.77
N GLY A 39 -32.11 -2.52 16.29
CA GLY A 39 -33.26 -2.72 17.16
C GLY A 39 -34.29 -3.69 16.62
N LYS A 40 -35.48 -3.61 17.21
CA LYS A 40 -36.57 -4.54 16.94
C LYS A 40 -37.41 -4.02 15.77
N LEU A 41 -38.02 -4.97 15.06
CA LEU A 41 -39.04 -4.62 14.08
C LEU A 41 -40.32 -4.13 14.78
N GLU A 42 -40.86 -3.02 14.30
CA GLU A 42 -42.19 -2.50 14.55
C GLU A 42 -43.25 -3.16 13.65
N PRO A 43 -44.54 -3.11 14.01
CA PRO A 43 -45.59 -3.69 13.19
C PRO A 43 -45.68 -3.03 11.80
N GLY A 44 -45.45 -3.82 10.75
CA GLY A 44 -45.62 -3.40 9.35
C GLY A 44 -44.36 -2.87 8.66
N GLU A 45 -43.23 -2.81 9.35
CA GLU A 45 -41.94 -2.47 8.73
C GLU A 45 -41.17 -3.71 8.26
N THR A 46 -40.39 -3.55 7.20
CA THR A 46 -39.38 -4.53 6.78
C THR A 46 -38.12 -4.39 7.64
N GLY A 47 -37.30 -5.44 7.73
CA GLY A 47 -36.04 -5.38 8.48
C GLY A 47 -35.07 -4.28 8.00
N VAL A 48 -35.11 -3.92 6.71
CA VAL A 48 -34.29 -2.82 6.17
C VAL A 48 -34.82 -1.45 6.61
N GLU A 49 -36.14 -1.27 6.65
CA GLU A 49 -36.78 -0.04 7.15
C GLU A 49 -36.51 0.15 8.64
N ALA A 50 -36.70 -0.92 9.42
CA ALA A 50 -36.36 -0.97 10.84
C ALA A 50 -34.92 -0.55 11.08
N LEU A 51 -33.98 -1.16 10.33
CA LEU A 51 -32.57 -0.92 10.54
C LEU A 51 -32.14 0.52 10.22
N LYS A 52 -32.70 1.13 9.17
CA LYS A 52 -32.44 2.54 8.84
C LYS A 52 -33.00 3.49 9.89
N ARG A 53 -34.22 3.23 10.38
CA ARG A 53 -34.85 4.00 11.45
C ARG A 53 -34.02 3.95 12.73
N GLU A 54 -33.69 2.74 13.19
CA GLU A 54 -32.91 2.53 14.42
C GLU A 54 -31.53 3.19 14.34
N VAL A 55 -30.81 3.03 13.21
CA VAL A 55 -29.49 3.67 13.05
C VAL A 55 -29.59 5.19 13.02
N LEU A 56 -30.63 5.75 12.40
CA LEU A 56 -30.88 7.19 12.43
C LEU A 56 -31.18 7.69 13.85
N GLU A 57 -31.99 6.96 14.62
CA GLU A 57 -32.35 7.31 16.01
C GLU A 57 -31.17 7.15 16.98
N GLU A 58 -30.40 6.07 16.86
CA GLU A 58 -29.30 5.76 17.78
C GLU A 58 -28.02 6.54 17.47
N LEU A 59 -27.76 6.85 16.19
CA LEU A 59 -26.48 7.38 15.71
C LEU A 59 -26.60 8.67 14.88
N GLY A 60 -27.81 9.11 14.53
CA GLY A 60 -28.01 10.34 13.77
C GLY A 60 -27.46 10.30 12.34
N CYS A 61 -27.32 9.11 11.74
CA CYS A 61 -26.73 8.95 10.41
C CYS A 61 -27.56 8.05 9.49
N ASP A 62 -27.35 8.24 8.19
CA ASP A 62 -27.93 7.39 7.15
C ASP A 62 -26.97 6.27 6.75
N ILE A 63 -27.55 5.14 6.34
CA ILE A 63 -26.80 3.98 5.87
C ILE A 63 -27.34 3.40 4.56
N GLU A 64 -26.42 2.90 3.74
CA GLU A 64 -26.70 2.08 2.57
C GLU A 64 -26.53 0.61 2.93
N ILE A 65 -27.60 -0.19 2.80
CA ILE A 65 -27.53 -1.63 3.05
C ILE A 65 -26.89 -2.33 1.85
N VAL A 66 -25.82 -3.09 2.11
CA VAL A 66 -25.11 -3.86 1.08
C VAL A 66 -25.71 -5.25 0.94
N ARG A 67 -25.75 -6.01 2.05
CA ARG A 67 -26.29 -7.38 2.10
C ARG A 67 -26.48 -7.85 3.54
N GLN A 68 -27.27 -8.90 3.74
CA GLN A 68 -27.30 -9.63 5.02
C GLN A 68 -26.03 -10.48 5.19
N LEU A 69 -25.54 -10.57 6.42
CA LEU A 69 -24.55 -11.56 6.83
C LEU A 69 -25.22 -12.94 6.98
N ALA A 70 -24.45 -14.01 6.87
CA ALA A 70 -24.99 -15.37 6.74
C ALA A 70 -25.63 -15.90 8.03
N HIS A 71 -25.20 -15.39 9.19
CA HIS A 71 -25.65 -15.90 10.48
C HIS A 71 -27.02 -15.36 10.90
N ARG A 72 -27.72 -16.16 11.72
CA ARG A 72 -28.89 -15.77 12.48
C ARG A 72 -28.76 -16.36 13.88
N THR A 73 -28.74 -15.52 14.91
CA THR A 73 -28.42 -15.95 16.28
C THR A 73 -29.59 -15.74 17.21
N ALA A 74 -29.92 -16.72 18.05
CA ALA A 74 -30.93 -16.52 19.09
C ALA A 74 -30.38 -15.58 20.18
N ILE A 75 -31.11 -14.52 20.50
CA ILE A 75 -30.74 -13.60 21.59
C ILE A 75 -31.24 -14.16 22.93
N LYS A 76 -32.51 -14.56 22.96
CA LYS A 76 -33.22 -15.16 24.09
C LYS A 76 -34.46 -15.89 23.54
N PRO A 77 -35.19 -16.70 24.34
CA PRO A 77 -36.39 -17.38 23.85
C PRO A 77 -37.36 -16.41 23.17
N GLY A 78 -37.71 -16.70 21.91
CA GLY A 78 -38.60 -15.88 21.09
C GLY A 78 -37.95 -14.69 20.37
N TYR A 79 -36.62 -14.51 20.43
CA TYR A 79 -35.90 -13.41 19.75
C TYR A 79 -34.69 -13.91 18.95
N ALA A 80 -34.49 -13.36 17.76
CA ALA A 80 -33.31 -13.66 16.94
C ALA A 80 -32.72 -12.41 16.29
N LEU A 81 -31.39 -12.38 16.23
CA LEU A 81 -30.58 -11.34 15.60
C LEU A 81 -30.21 -11.75 14.17
N THR A 82 -30.44 -10.84 13.24
CA THR A 82 -29.81 -10.82 11.91
C THR A 82 -28.99 -9.52 11.78
N ILE A 83 -27.88 -9.59 11.05
CA ILE A 83 -27.00 -8.42 10.86
C ILE A 83 -26.86 -8.15 9.37
N HIS A 84 -27.01 -6.90 8.98
CA HIS A 84 -26.75 -6.42 7.62
C HIS A 84 -25.44 -5.66 7.57
N LEU A 85 -24.62 -5.98 6.57
CA LEU A 85 -23.48 -5.15 6.18
C LEU A 85 -24.01 -3.85 5.58
N ALA A 86 -23.55 -2.72 6.08
CA ALA A 86 -23.99 -1.41 5.63
C ALA A 86 -22.82 -0.44 5.47
N ARG A 87 -22.98 0.58 4.62
CA ARG A 87 -22.03 1.68 4.46
C ARG A 87 -22.61 2.96 5.03
N LEU A 88 -21.78 3.76 5.69
CA LEU A 88 -22.17 5.09 6.15
C LEU A 88 -22.41 6.01 4.95
N VAL A 89 -23.54 6.73 4.96
CA VAL A 89 -23.83 7.81 4.01
C VAL A 89 -23.48 9.14 4.69
N GLY A 90 -22.51 9.87 4.13
CA GLY A 90 -21.99 11.09 4.73
C GLY A 90 -20.93 10.84 5.82
N SER A 91 -20.76 11.79 6.74
CA SER A 91 -19.61 11.83 7.65
C SER A 91 -19.93 12.05 9.14
N GLU A 92 -21.17 12.37 9.50
CA GLU A 92 -21.53 12.73 10.87
C GLU A 92 -22.12 11.53 11.63
N LEU A 93 -21.67 11.35 12.87
CA LEU A 93 -22.21 10.40 13.84
C LEU A 93 -22.50 11.17 15.13
N SER A 94 -23.71 11.04 15.64
CA SER A 94 -24.16 11.58 16.93
C SER A 94 -24.78 10.47 17.77
N PRO A 95 -23.98 9.67 18.51
CA PRO A 95 -24.51 8.57 19.31
C PRO A 95 -25.40 9.08 20.46
N HIS A 96 -26.62 8.56 20.56
CA HIS A 96 -27.61 8.98 21.56
C HIS A 96 -27.82 7.95 22.68
N GLU A 97 -27.73 6.65 22.40
CA GLU A 97 -27.99 5.58 23.37
C GLU A 97 -26.72 4.91 23.94
N HIS A 98 -25.57 5.26 23.40
CA HIS A 98 -24.28 4.61 23.66
C HIS A 98 -23.32 5.57 24.36
N ASP A 99 -22.63 5.11 25.40
CA ASP A 99 -21.64 5.94 26.10
C ASP A 99 -20.27 5.98 25.41
N ALA A 100 -20.04 5.08 24.45
CA ALA A 100 -18.88 5.05 23.59
C ALA A 100 -19.20 4.42 22.22
N ALA A 101 -18.60 4.96 21.17
CA ALA A 101 -18.58 4.36 19.83
C ALA A 101 -17.14 4.28 19.34
N ARG A 102 -16.77 3.19 18.67
CA ARG A 102 -15.41 2.96 18.16
C ARG A 102 -15.45 2.34 16.77
N TRP A 103 -14.53 2.80 15.92
CA TRP A 103 -14.25 2.19 14.63
C TRP A 103 -13.15 1.13 14.78
N LEU A 104 -13.54 -0.14 14.70
CA LEU A 104 -12.65 -1.28 14.89
C LEU A 104 -12.19 -1.84 13.54
N GLY A 105 -10.89 -1.96 13.35
CA GLY A 105 -10.28 -2.73 12.28
C GLY A 105 -10.38 -4.25 12.52
N PRO A 106 -9.97 -5.06 11.52
CA PRO A 106 -10.10 -6.51 11.59
C PRO A 106 -9.31 -7.15 12.74
N GLU A 107 -8.18 -6.56 13.15
CA GLU A 107 -7.37 -7.02 14.29
C GLU A 107 -7.87 -6.50 15.65
N GLU A 108 -8.75 -5.49 15.64
CA GLU A 108 -9.31 -4.86 16.84
C GLU A 108 -10.63 -5.51 17.29
N LEU A 109 -11.24 -6.36 16.45
CA LEU A 109 -12.51 -7.04 16.76
C LEU A 109 -12.46 -7.87 18.04
N ASP A 110 -11.30 -8.43 18.41
CA ASP A 110 -11.14 -9.25 19.62
C ASP A 110 -10.81 -8.42 20.87
N GLN A 111 -10.64 -7.10 20.73
CA GLN A 111 -10.21 -6.22 21.82
C GLN A 111 -11.38 -5.65 22.62
N VAL A 112 -12.62 -5.95 22.23
CA VAL A 112 -13.83 -5.47 22.89
C VAL A 112 -14.72 -6.64 23.32
N ASP A 113 -15.44 -6.49 24.45
CA ASP A 113 -16.35 -7.52 24.95
C ASP A 113 -17.69 -7.45 24.21
N TRP A 114 -17.76 -8.10 23.06
CA TRP A 114 -18.99 -8.21 22.27
C TRP A 114 -20.08 -9.00 23.00
N LEU A 115 -21.32 -8.57 22.82
CA LEU A 115 -22.49 -9.33 23.23
C LEU A 115 -22.46 -10.75 22.63
N PRO A 116 -22.95 -11.77 23.38
CA PRO A 116 -22.96 -13.15 22.89
C PRO A 116 -23.69 -13.36 21.56
N ALA A 117 -24.71 -12.54 21.26
CA ALA A 117 -25.50 -12.64 20.03
C ALA A 117 -24.73 -12.18 18.78
N ASP A 118 -23.79 -11.23 18.96
CA ASP A 118 -23.01 -10.57 17.91
C ASP A 118 -21.75 -11.37 17.54
N ARG A 119 -21.18 -12.08 18.51
CA ARG A 119 -19.94 -12.87 18.35
C ARG A 119 -19.93 -13.80 17.13
N PRO A 120 -21.02 -14.52 16.78
CA PRO A 120 -21.05 -15.40 15.61
C PRO A 120 -20.78 -14.68 14.28
N PHE A 121 -21.07 -13.38 14.19
CA PHE A 121 -20.91 -12.60 12.96
C PHE A 121 -19.48 -12.09 12.75
N LEU A 122 -18.64 -12.10 13.79
CA LEU A 122 -17.30 -11.49 13.77
C LEU A 122 -16.35 -12.18 12.79
N ALA A 123 -16.48 -13.49 12.58
CA ALA A 123 -15.62 -14.23 11.65
C ALA A 123 -15.85 -13.76 10.20
N GLU A 124 -17.11 -13.78 9.74
CA GLU A 124 -17.50 -13.29 8.42
C GLU A 124 -17.16 -11.80 8.26
N LEU A 125 -17.49 -10.98 9.25
CA LEU A 125 -17.20 -9.55 9.21
C LEU A 125 -15.71 -9.27 9.09
N ARG A 126 -14.86 -10.00 9.82
CA ARG A 126 -13.42 -9.85 9.71
C ARG A 126 -12.92 -10.12 8.29
N ASP A 127 -13.51 -11.10 7.61
CA ASP A 127 -13.19 -11.40 6.21
C ASP A 127 -13.57 -10.26 5.29
N VAL A 128 -14.76 -9.71 5.46
CA VAL A 128 -15.20 -8.50 4.74
C VAL A 128 -14.24 -7.33 4.98
N LEU A 129 -13.81 -7.10 6.22
CA LEU A 129 -12.88 -6.00 6.52
C LEU A 129 -11.49 -6.21 5.91
N LEU A 130 -11.00 -7.46 5.84
CA LEU A 130 -9.70 -7.78 5.26
C LEU A 130 -9.68 -7.75 3.72
N ASP A 131 -10.83 -7.78 3.07
CA ASP A 131 -10.93 -7.60 1.62
C ASP A 131 -10.53 -6.19 1.18
N GLY A 132 -10.77 -5.20 2.05
CA GLY A 132 -10.30 -3.82 1.92
C GLY A 132 -10.58 -3.16 0.58
N GLU A 133 -9.77 -2.15 0.25
CA GLU A 133 -9.83 -1.41 -1.01
C GLU A 133 -8.58 -1.73 -1.84
N PRO A 134 -8.73 -2.27 -3.07
CA PRO A 134 -7.58 -2.47 -3.96
C PRO A 134 -6.87 -1.14 -4.23
N LEU A 135 -5.55 -1.10 -4.05
CA LEU A 135 -4.73 0.04 -4.45
C LEU A 135 -4.39 -0.09 -5.94
N ALA A 136 -4.66 0.96 -6.70
CA ALA A 136 -4.25 1.05 -8.10
C ALA A 136 -2.70 1.09 -8.21
N GLY A 137 -2.14 0.50 -9.27
CA GLY A 137 -0.72 0.64 -9.63
C GLY A 137 0.21 -0.54 -9.31
N GLY A 138 -0.24 -1.57 -8.57
CA GLY A 138 0.59 -2.74 -8.26
C GLY A 138 0.60 -3.78 -9.38
N ASN A 139 1.60 -3.77 -10.27
CA ASN A 139 1.67 -4.72 -11.40
C ASN A 139 2.12 -6.15 -11.01
N VAL A 140 2.50 -6.38 -9.75
CA VAL A 140 3.17 -7.61 -9.31
C VAL A 140 2.34 -8.40 -8.28
N GLY A 141 1.60 -7.77 -7.36
CA GLY A 141 1.05 -8.52 -6.22
C GLY A 141 -0.26 -8.04 -5.60
N GLY A 142 -0.94 -7.04 -6.20
CA GLY A 142 -2.24 -6.54 -5.75
C GLY A 142 -2.26 -6.12 -4.27
N ALA A 143 -1.81 -4.90 -3.98
CA ALA A 143 -1.89 -4.35 -2.62
C ALA A 143 -3.33 -3.94 -2.29
N VAL A 144 -3.75 -4.20 -1.05
CA VAL A 144 -5.07 -3.81 -0.54
C VAL A 144 -4.90 -2.87 0.65
N ARG A 145 -5.59 -1.74 0.62
CA ARG A 145 -5.69 -0.83 1.76
C ARG A 145 -6.79 -1.30 2.72
N VAL A 146 -6.44 -1.39 4.00
CA VAL A 146 -7.37 -1.66 5.11
C VAL A 146 -7.16 -0.54 6.13
N GLY A 147 -8.07 0.44 6.16
CA GLY A 147 -7.93 1.63 6.99
C GLY A 147 -6.63 2.40 6.72
N SER A 148 -5.80 2.52 7.76
CA SER A 148 -4.50 3.20 7.73
C SER A 148 -3.33 2.26 7.40
N THR A 149 -3.62 1.08 6.88
CA THR A 149 -2.61 0.02 6.65
C THR A 149 -2.77 -0.58 5.27
N VAL A 150 -1.71 -1.22 4.78
CA VAL A 150 -1.67 -1.93 3.50
C VAL A 150 -1.39 -3.40 3.76
N ARG A 151 -2.08 -4.27 3.02
CA ARG A 151 -1.86 -5.71 2.97
C ARG A 151 -1.23 -6.07 1.63
N ARG A 152 -0.12 -6.80 1.65
CA ARG A 152 0.56 -7.31 0.45
C ARG A 152 0.91 -8.79 0.62
N SER A 153 1.09 -9.48 -0.49
CA SER A 153 1.57 -10.87 -0.47
C SER A 153 2.98 -10.95 0.10
N THR A 154 3.28 -12.03 0.83
CA THR A 154 4.63 -12.29 1.36
C THR A 154 5.38 -13.27 0.47
N GLY A 155 6.71 -13.21 0.51
CA GLY A 155 7.59 -14.20 -0.10
C GLY A 155 8.77 -14.55 0.81
N PRO A 156 9.69 -15.43 0.36
CA PRO A 156 10.89 -15.79 1.12
C PRO A 156 11.75 -14.59 1.54
N TRP A 157 11.69 -13.49 0.78
CA TRP A 157 12.42 -12.24 1.05
C TRP A 157 11.79 -11.36 2.13
N THR A 158 10.52 -11.59 2.48
CA THR A 158 9.77 -10.72 3.39
C THR A 158 10.45 -10.50 4.75
N PRO A 159 11.04 -11.52 5.42
CA PRO A 159 11.75 -11.29 6.67
C PRO A 159 12.94 -10.30 6.53
N ALA A 160 13.69 -10.38 5.43
CA ALA A 160 14.81 -9.48 5.15
C ALA A 160 14.33 -8.05 4.88
N VAL A 161 13.25 -7.89 4.10
CA VAL A 161 12.60 -6.60 3.86
C VAL A 161 12.03 -6.02 5.15
N HIS A 162 11.40 -6.82 6.01
CA HIS A 162 10.90 -6.35 7.30
C HIS A 162 12.04 -5.86 8.21
N ALA A 163 13.17 -6.56 8.24
CA ALA A 163 14.35 -6.13 8.99
C ALA A 163 14.89 -4.79 8.46
N LEU A 164 14.96 -4.63 7.13
CA LEU A 164 15.35 -3.38 6.50
C LEU A 164 14.40 -2.23 6.87
N LEU A 165 13.09 -2.41 6.73
CA LEU A 165 12.10 -1.39 7.09
C LEU A 165 12.14 -1.02 8.58
N GLY A 166 12.38 -1.99 9.47
CA GLY A 166 12.62 -1.75 10.88
C GLY A 166 13.87 -0.88 11.13
N HIS A 167 14.95 -1.15 10.41
CA HIS A 167 16.17 -0.34 10.44
C HIS A 167 15.92 1.09 9.94
N LEU A 168 15.23 1.26 8.81
CA LEU A 168 14.90 2.58 8.25
C LEU A 168 14.04 3.41 9.21
N ALA A 169 13.09 2.77 9.89
CA ALA A 169 12.28 3.43 10.93
C ALA A 169 13.15 3.91 12.10
N ALA A 170 14.12 3.10 12.54
CA ALA A 170 15.08 3.47 13.59
C ALA A 170 16.04 4.59 13.15
N ALA A 171 16.43 4.61 11.87
CA ALA A 171 17.28 5.63 11.26
C ALA A 171 16.53 6.95 10.95
N GLY A 172 15.22 7.03 11.22
CA GLY A 172 14.42 8.23 11.01
C GLY A 172 14.01 8.50 9.55
N LEU A 173 14.05 7.49 8.68
CA LEU A 173 13.48 7.56 7.33
C LEU A 173 11.97 7.27 7.39
N ALA A 174 11.22 8.29 7.81
CA ALA A 174 9.76 8.21 7.99
C ALA A 174 8.99 8.06 6.67
N GLU A 175 9.64 8.32 5.53
CA GLU A 175 9.08 8.13 4.20
C GLU A 175 9.02 6.63 3.80
N SER A 176 9.58 5.71 4.60
CA SER A 176 9.42 4.26 4.42
C SER A 176 8.25 3.73 5.26
N PRO A 177 7.54 2.68 4.79
CA PRO A 177 6.46 2.09 5.56
C PRO A 177 7.00 1.38 6.81
N ARG A 178 6.23 1.40 7.90
CA ARG A 178 6.51 0.63 9.10
C ARG A 178 5.85 -0.74 9.02
N VAL A 179 6.58 -1.75 9.45
CA VAL A 179 6.09 -3.13 9.60
C VAL A 179 5.21 -3.22 10.84
N LEU A 180 4.00 -3.75 10.67
CA LEU A 180 3.04 -4.00 11.74
C LEU A 180 2.79 -5.50 11.95
N GLY A 181 3.50 -6.36 11.23
CA GLY A 181 3.44 -7.82 11.34
C GLY A 181 2.82 -8.47 10.10
N THR A 182 2.12 -9.58 10.32
CA THR A 182 1.38 -10.31 9.29
C THR A 182 -0.07 -10.50 9.71
N ASP A 183 -1.00 -10.50 8.75
CA ASP A 183 -2.40 -10.82 9.01
C ASP A 183 -2.64 -12.34 9.00
N ARG A 184 -3.85 -12.74 9.41
CA ARG A 184 -4.28 -14.14 9.43
C ARG A 184 -4.39 -14.82 8.06
N ARG A 185 -4.35 -14.06 6.96
CA ARG A 185 -4.27 -14.56 5.58
C ARG A 185 -2.80 -14.71 5.13
N GLY A 186 -1.84 -14.48 6.02
CA GLY A 186 -0.42 -14.56 5.74
C GLY A 186 0.10 -13.37 4.91
N ARG A 187 -0.62 -12.25 4.85
CA ARG A 187 -0.18 -11.04 4.15
C ARG A 187 0.66 -10.18 5.09
N GLU A 188 1.68 -9.52 4.57
CA GLU A 188 2.39 -8.49 5.35
C GLU A 188 1.45 -7.32 5.64
N VAL A 189 1.65 -6.69 6.81
CA VAL A 189 0.89 -5.52 7.25
C VAL A 189 1.84 -4.34 7.38
N LEU A 190 1.66 -3.34 6.53
CA LEU A 190 2.47 -2.13 6.49
C LEU A 190 1.62 -0.90 6.79
N THR A 191 2.22 0.19 7.28
CA THR A 191 1.54 1.49 7.35
C THR A 191 1.24 2.02 5.94
N TYR A 192 0.07 2.60 5.74
CA TYR A 192 -0.26 3.30 4.51
C TYR A 192 0.46 4.67 4.44
N LEU A 193 1.08 4.97 3.31
CA LEU A 193 1.75 6.24 3.03
C LEU A 193 0.86 7.08 2.10
N PRO A 194 0.17 8.12 2.61
CA PRO A 194 -0.72 8.93 1.79
C PRO A 194 0.08 9.82 0.83
N GLY A 195 -0.40 9.91 -0.42
CA GLY A 195 0.15 10.81 -1.42
C GLY A 195 -0.33 10.44 -2.81
N ARG A 196 -0.02 11.30 -3.77
CA ARG A 196 -0.27 11.06 -5.19
C ARG A 196 0.90 10.27 -5.79
N VAL A 197 0.61 9.39 -6.74
CA VAL A 197 1.65 8.67 -7.50
C VAL A 197 1.68 9.24 -8.92
N ILE A 198 2.88 9.40 -9.47
CA ILE A 198 3.07 9.90 -10.84
C ILE A 198 2.87 8.75 -11.82
N ASP A 199 2.00 8.95 -12.81
CA ASP A 199 1.89 8.04 -13.96
C ASP A 199 3.02 8.32 -14.94
N VAL A 200 4.07 7.49 -14.87
CA VAL A 200 5.29 7.65 -15.67
C VAL A 200 5.08 7.50 -17.16
N ASP A 201 3.92 7.04 -17.65
CA ASP A 201 3.62 6.96 -19.08
C ASP A 201 2.99 8.26 -19.63
N VAL A 202 2.52 9.17 -18.78
CA VAL A 202 1.87 10.42 -19.23
C VAL A 202 2.38 11.68 -18.54
N GLU A 203 3.05 11.56 -17.39
CA GLU A 203 3.47 12.70 -16.57
C GLU A 203 4.96 12.65 -16.23
N ASP A 204 5.58 13.84 -16.29
CA ASP A 204 6.96 14.05 -15.89
C ASP A 204 7.05 14.56 -14.45
N ALA A 205 8.01 14.04 -13.68
CA ALA A 205 8.37 14.66 -12.41
C ALA A 205 8.92 16.07 -12.62
N SER A 206 8.50 17.01 -11.78
CA SER A 206 9.09 18.34 -11.73
C SER A 206 10.56 18.28 -11.29
N ASP A 207 11.36 19.27 -11.67
CA ASP A 207 12.76 19.34 -11.25
C ASP A 207 12.93 19.38 -9.73
N ALA A 208 11.99 20.02 -9.04
CA ALA A 208 11.95 20.06 -7.58
C ALA A 208 11.79 18.66 -6.99
N LEU A 209 10.82 17.89 -7.49
CA LEU A 209 10.58 16.52 -7.06
C LEU A 209 11.74 15.59 -7.43
N LEU A 210 12.29 15.71 -8.64
CA LEU A 210 13.46 14.93 -9.06
C LEU A 210 14.65 15.15 -8.11
N SER A 211 14.91 16.42 -7.77
CA SER A 211 15.98 16.78 -6.84
C SER A 211 15.72 16.24 -5.43
N ASP A 212 14.46 16.29 -4.99
CA ASP A 212 14.04 15.79 -3.68
C ASP A 212 14.17 14.26 -3.58
N ALA A 213 13.73 13.53 -4.61
CA ALA A 213 13.88 12.09 -4.73
C ALA A 213 15.34 11.65 -4.70
N MET A 214 16.24 12.35 -5.41
CA MET A 214 17.67 12.02 -5.40
C MET A 214 18.34 12.32 -4.06
N ARG A 215 17.96 13.42 -3.39
CA ARG A 215 18.40 13.72 -2.01
C ARG A 215 17.92 12.66 -1.02
N TRP A 216 16.69 12.18 -1.18
CA TRP A 216 16.15 11.09 -0.38
C TRP A 216 16.89 9.78 -0.64
N LEU A 217 17.12 9.42 -1.91
CA LEU A 217 17.84 8.20 -2.28
C LEU A 217 19.28 8.20 -1.71
N ARG A 218 19.91 9.38 -1.65
CA ARG A 218 21.21 9.53 -0.97
C ARG A 218 21.11 9.28 0.53
N ARG A 219 20.13 9.90 1.21
CA ARG A 219 19.88 9.66 2.65
C ARG A 219 19.62 8.19 2.93
N TYR A 220 18.84 7.53 2.08
CA TYR A 220 18.59 6.08 2.16
C TYR A 220 19.89 5.29 2.07
N HIS A 221 20.69 5.47 1.02
CA HIS A 221 21.95 4.78 0.87
C HIS A 221 22.93 5.02 2.03
N ASP A 222 22.99 6.24 2.55
CA ASP A 222 23.82 6.58 3.71
C ASP A 222 23.27 5.96 5.01
N SER A 223 21.96 5.70 5.11
CA SER A 223 21.37 5.08 6.30
C SER A 223 21.60 3.58 6.38
N VAL A 224 21.87 2.91 5.25
CA VAL A 224 21.98 1.44 5.17
C VAL A 224 23.41 0.94 4.98
N VAL A 225 24.43 1.81 5.06
CA VAL A 225 25.84 1.40 4.87
C VAL A 225 26.30 0.34 5.88
N ASP A 226 25.81 0.41 7.11
CA ASP A 226 26.19 -0.51 8.20
C ASP A 226 25.10 -1.57 8.47
N PHE A 227 24.07 -1.63 7.62
CA PHE A 227 23.00 -2.60 7.76
C PHE A 227 23.33 -3.89 7.01
N GLU A 228 23.34 -5.01 7.73
CA GLU A 228 23.55 -6.34 7.16
C GLU A 228 22.38 -7.27 7.52
N HIS A 229 21.97 -8.10 6.56
CA HIS A 229 21.02 -9.18 6.80
C HIS A 229 21.32 -10.36 5.84
N PRO A 230 21.30 -11.62 6.32
CA PRO A 230 21.73 -12.78 5.54
C PRO A 230 20.81 -13.16 4.36
N GLY A 231 19.65 -12.51 4.24
CA GLY A 231 18.65 -12.81 3.22
C GLY A 231 17.69 -13.95 3.61
N PRO A 232 17.09 -14.66 2.64
CA PRO A 232 17.28 -14.43 1.21
C PRO A 232 16.70 -13.07 0.79
N TRP A 233 17.33 -12.44 -0.19
CA TRP A 233 16.76 -11.28 -0.89
C TRP A 233 16.09 -11.75 -2.18
N ARG A 234 15.09 -11.01 -2.66
CA ARG A 234 14.48 -11.35 -3.95
C ARG A 234 15.44 -11.09 -5.11
N ASN A 235 16.25 -10.04 -4.97
CA ASN A 235 17.26 -9.64 -5.93
C ASN A 235 18.67 -9.85 -5.35
N GLU A 236 19.24 -11.04 -5.58
CA GLU A 236 20.61 -11.40 -5.17
C GLU A 236 21.60 -11.43 -6.35
N HIS A 237 21.18 -10.92 -7.53
CA HIS A 237 21.87 -11.18 -8.78
C HIS A 237 23.30 -10.62 -8.88
N ASN A 238 23.70 -9.71 -7.99
CA ASN A 238 24.98 -9.01 -8.09
C ASN A 238 25.94 -9.43 -6.98
N GLN A 239 26.97 -10.21 -7.35
CA GLN A 239 28.15 -10.46 -6.53
C GLN A 239 29.05 -9.22 -6.52
N VAL A 240 28.54 -8.12 -5.97
CA VAL A 240 29.31 -6.88 -5.80
C VAL A 240 30.37 -7.10 -4.74
N GLY A 241 31.60 -6.62 -5.00
CA GLY A 241 32.67 -6.61 -4.00
C GLY A 241 32.27 -5.82 -2.75
N ALA A 242 32.72 -6.26 -1.58
CA ALA A 242 32.26 -5.73 -0.28
C ALA A 242 32.45 -4.20 -0.12
N ALA A 243 33.45 -3.61 -0.79
CA ALA A 243 33.79 -2.19 -0.63
C ALA A 243 32.79 -1.21 -1.26
N GLU A 244 31.99 -1.64 -2.24
CA GLU A 244 31.01 -0.80 -2.95
C GLU A 244 29.56 -1.21 -2.67
N ARG A 245 29.38 -2.22 -1.82
CA ARG A 245 28.10 -2.84 -1.56
C ARG A 245 27.23 -1.94 -0.70
N VAL A 246 25.99 -1.75 -1.15
CA VAL A 246 24.91 -1.11 -0.39
C VAL A 246 23.62 -1.90 -0.59
N LEU A 247 22.69 -1.80 0.35
CA LEU A 247 21.33 -2.32 0.18
C LEU A 247 20.55 -1.37 -0.73
N CYS A 248 20.35 -1.79 -1.98
CA CYS A 248 19.63 -1.04 -3.00
C CYS A 248 18.13 -1.31 -2.88
N HIS A 249 17.32 -0.35 -3.31
CA HIS A 249 15.87 -0.56 -3.50
C HIS A 249 15.60 -1.39 -4.76
N HIS A 250 16.43 -1.25 -5.79
CA HIS A 250 16.34 -1.89 -7.12
C HIS A 250 15.10 -1.58 -7.95
N ASP A 251 14.18 -0.77 -7.44
CA ASP A 251 12.95 -0.35 -8.13
C ASP A 251 12.51 1.07 -7.70
N PHE A 252 13.50 1.96 -7.49
CA PHE A 252 13.24 3.34 -7.08
C PHE A 252 12.78 4.21 -8.27
N ALA A 253 11.48 4.22 -8.52
CA ALA A 253 10.84 4.92 -9.63
C ALA A 253 9.65 5.79 -9.18
N PRO A 254 9.18 6.76 -9.98
CA PRO A 254 8.07 7.63 -9.59
C PRO A 254 6.76 6.89 -9.28
N TYR A 255 6.53 5.73 -9.91
CA TYR A 255 5.35 4.89 -9.63
C TYR A 255 5.40 4.20 -8.26
N ASN A 256 6.58 4.15 -7.63
CA ASN A 256 6.82 3.60 -6.29
C ASN A 256 6.99 4.70 -5.23
N VAL A 257 6.64 5.95 -5.58
CA VAL A 257 6.79 7.12 -4.71
C VAL A 257 5.45 7.83 -4.55
N ALA A 258 5.09 8.07 -3.29
CA ALA A 258 4.00 8.96 -2.90
C ALA A 258 4.52 10.40 -2.84
N THR A 259 3.80 11.32 -3.46
CA THR A 259 4.14 12.73 -3.56
C THR A 259 3.07 13.62 -2.92
N SER A 260 3.49 14.80 -2.46
CA SER A 260 2.60 15.86 -2.03
C SER A 260 2.96 17.15 -2.75
N THR A 261 1.95 17.88 -3.23
CA THR A 261 2.12 19.19 -3.86
C THR A 261 1.69 20.27 -2.87
N SER A 262 2.58 21.22 -2.61
CA SER A 262 2.35 22.35 -1.72
C SER A 262 2.78 23.67 -2.37
N ALA A 263 2.52 24.79 -1.71
CA ALA A 263 3.03 26.10 -2.16
C ALA A 263 4.57 26.15 -2.23
N GLU A 264 5.27 25.27 -1.50
CA GLU A 264 6.73 25.16 -1.50
C GLU A 264 7.26 24.22 -2.61
N GLY A 265 6.38 23.64 -3.42
CA GLY A 265 6.70 22.71 -4.49
C GLY A 265 6.28 21.26 -4.18
N ASP A 266 6.53 20.40 -5.17
CA ASP A 266 6.32 18.95 -5.06
C ASP A 266 7.42 18.32 -4.19
N ARG A 267 7.01 17.43 -3.28
CA ARG A 267 7.92 16.70 -2.40
C ARG A 267 7.59 15.22 -2.37
N LEU A 268 8.63 14.41 -2.14
CA LEU A 268 8.48 13.00 -1.81
C LEU A 268 7.99 12.88 -0.37
N VAL A 269 6.93 12.09 -0.15
CA VAL A 269 6.35 11.83 1.18
C VAL A 269 6.26 10.34 1.52
N GLY A 270 6.54 9.45 0.55
CA GLY A 270 6.57 8.01 0.80
C GLY A 270 7.28 7.23 -0.30
N VAL A 271 7.90 6.11 0.06
CA VAL A 271 8.55 5.15 -0.86
C VAL A 271 8.10 3.75 -0.50
N PHE A 272 7.58 3.02 -1.48
CA PHE A 272 6.99 1.69 -1.29
C PHE A 272 7.49 0.71 -2.36
N ASP A 273 7.02 -0.54 -2.26
CA ASP A 273 7.43 -1.66 -3.11
C ASP A 273 8.88 -2.14 -2.90
N TRP A 274 9.19 -2.50 -1.66
CA TRP A 274 10.51 -2.94 -1.22
C TRP A 274 10.85 -4.40 -1.57
N ASP A 275 9.99 -5.10 -2.33
CA ASP A 275 10.17 -6.52 -2.63
C ASP A 275 11.46 -6.82 -3.40
N MET A 276 11.92 -5.84 -4.20
CA MET A 276 13.14 -5.96 -4.99
C MET A 276 14.39 -5.54 -4.24
N ALA A 277 14.26 -5.07 -2.99
CA ALA A 277 15.40 -4.63 -2.21
C ALA A 277 16.40 -5.78 -2.02
N GLY A 278 17.68 -5.42 -2.04
CA GLY A 278 18.76 -6.39 -1.93
C GLY A 278 20.14 -5.78 -2.15
N PRO A 279 21.21 -6.58 -1.99
CA PRO A 279 22.57 -6.13 -2.22
C PRO A 279 22.76 -5.60 -3.64
N GLY A 280 23.55 -4.54 -3.78
CA GLY A 280 23.88 -3.92 -5.05
C GLY A 280 24.91 -2.80 -4.89
N THR A 281 24.99 -1.91 -5.86
CA THR A 281 25.78 -0.66 -5.79
C THR A 281 24.88 0.57 -5.84
N ARG A 282 25.35 1.69 -5.28
CA ARG A 282 24.67 2.99 -5.42
C ARG A 282 24.40 3.36 -6.89
N LEU A 283 25.31 2.96 -7.79
CA LEU A 283 25.19 3.21 -9.22
C LEU A 283 24.04 2.43 -9.84
N GLU A 284 23.73 1.22 -9.38
CA GLU A 284 22.62 0.41 -9.88
C GLU A 284 21.26 1.05 -9.58
N ASP A 285 21.07 1.55 -8.35
CA ASP A 285 19.86 2.30 -7.99
C ASP A 285 19.77 3.63 -8.76
N LEU A 286 20.89 4.34 -8.93
CA LEU A 286 20.93 5.57 -9.73
C LEU A 286 20.64 5.32 -11.21
N ALA A 287 21.16 4.23 -11.78
CA ALA A 287 20.94 3.85 -13.16
C ALA A 287 19.48 3.46 -13.41
N PHE A 288 18.88 2.67 -12.51
CA PHE A 288 17.45 2.36 -12.60
C PHE A 288 16.59 3.61 -12.39
N ALA A 289 16.95 4.46 -11.43
CA ALA A 289 16.26 5.72 -11.22
C ALA A 289 16.36 6.63 -12.45
N ALA A 290 17.52 6.69 -13.12
CA ALA A 290 17.68 7.51 -14.31
C ALA A 290 16.74 7.09 -15.43
N TRP A 291 16.57 5.79 -15.66
CA TRP A 291 15.61 5.26 -16.62
C TRP A 291 14.20 5.81 -16.40
N SER A 292 13.69 5.76 -15.17
CA SER A 292 12.31 6.10 -14.84
C SER A 292 12.07 7.59 -14.55
N TRP A 293 13.00 8.24 -13.83
CA TRP A 293 12.88 9.64 -13.41
C TRP A 293 13.29 10.64 -14.49
N THR A 294 14.04 10.20 -15.53
CA THR A 294 14.36 11.02 -16.71
C THR A 294 13.64 10.50 -17.96
N PRO A 295 12.35 10.19 -17.83
CA PRO A 295 11.57 9.18 -18.56
C PRO A 295 12.16 8.80 -19.92
N MET A 296 13.23 8.00 -19.90
CA MET A 296 14.02 7.70 -21.09
C MET A 296 13.19 6.85 -22.07
N HIS A 297 12.23 6.09 -21.51
CA HIS A 297 11.23 5.29 -22.22
C HIS A 297 10.20 6.11 -23.01
N ARG A 298 10.02 7.41 -22.73
CA ARG A 298 9.09 8.29 -23.45
C ARG A 298 9.76 9.26 -24.43
N ARG A 299 11.08 9.11 -24.62
CA ARG A 299 11.86 9.87 -25.61
C ARG A 299 11.80 11.38 -25.42
N LEU A 300 12.23 11.86 -24.25
CA LEU A 300 12.58 13.27 -24.06
C LEU A 300 13.71 13.69 -25.03
N PRO A 301 13.82 14.96 -25.45
CA PRO A 301 14.97 15.44 -26.21
C PRO A 301 16.30 15.12 -25.49
N ASP A 302 17.34 14.75 -26.23
CA ASP A 302 18.63 14.33 -25.65
C ASP A 302 19.25 15.41 -24.76
N ARG A 303 19.07 16.69 -25.14
CA ARG A 303 19.51 17.84 -24.32
C ARG A 303 18.77 17.91 -22.98
N GLU A 304 17.48 17.60 -22.97
CA GLU A 304 16.67 17.60 -21.74
C GLU A 304 17.00 16.39 -20.86
N THR A 305 17.19 15.22 -21.47
CA THR A 305 17.67 14.02 -20.77
C THR A 305 19.02 14.29 -20.10
N ALA A 306 19.98 14.88 -20.81
CA ALA A 306 21.28 15.27 -20.27
C ALA A 306 21.18 16.34 -19.17
N ARG A 307 20.25 17.30 -19.27
CA ARG A 307 20.01 18.30 -18.22
C ARG A 307 19.48 17.65 -16.93
N ARG A 308 18.51 16.75 -17.05
CA ARG A 308 17.94 16.01 -15.91
C ARG A 308 18.94 15.06 -15.27
N LEU A 309 19.79 14.37 -16.05
CA LEU A 309 20.89 13.56 -15.51
C LEU A 309 21.88 14.39 -14.68
N ARG A 310 22.25 15.59 -15.14
CA ARG A 310 23.07 16.52 -14.34
C ARG A 310 22.38 16.93 -13.05
N LEU A 311 21.08 17.23 -13.11
CA LEU A 311 20.28 17.59 -11.94
C LEU A 311 20.23 16.43 -10.94
N MET A 312 20.04 15.19 -11.42
CA MET A 312 20.06 14.00 -10.58
C MET A 312 21.40 13.82 -9.87
N ALA A 313 22.49 13.83 -10.64
CA ALA A 313 23.85 13.68 -10.12
C ALA A 313 24.15 14.76 -9.06
N ALA A 314 23.89 16.03 -9.38
CA ALA A 314 24.11 17.15 -8.47
C ALA A 314 23.27 17.05 -7.18
N SER A 315 22.04 16.54 -7.27
CA SER A 315 21.13 16.39 -6.13
C SER A 315 21.48 15.20 -5.25
N TYR A 316 21.97 14.10 -5.83
CA TYR A 316 22.42 12.93 -5.07
C TYR A 316 23.77 13.18 -4.39
N GLY A 317 24.71 13.85 -5.07
CA GLY A 317 25.99 14.24 -4.48
C GLY A 317 27.04 14.68 -5.48
N ARG A 318 27.93 15.58 -5.07
CA ARG A 318 28.95 16.22 -5.92
C ARG A 318 29.98 15.28 -6.56
N ASN A 319 30.09 14.04 -6.08
CA ASN A 319 31.05 13.04 -6.58
C ASN A 319 30.42 12.04 -7.56
N VAL A 320 29.18 12.27 -8.00
CA VAL A 320 28.52 11.42 -8.98
C VAL A 320 28.62 12.06 -10.35
N ASP A 321 29.18 11.33 -11.31
CA ASP A 321 29.23 11.76 -12.70
C ASP A 321 27.93 11.34 -13.43
N PRO A 322 27.20 12.26 -14.09
CA PRO A 322 26.05 11.89 -14.91
C PRO A 322 26.40 10.94 -16.07
N CYS A 323 27.65 10.91 -16.55
CA CYS A 323 28.11 9.94 -17.55
C CYS A 323 28.16 8.51 -16.97
N ASP A 324 28.60 8.35 -15.72
CA ASP A 324 28.59 7.04 -15.03
C ASP A 324 27.16 6.53 -14.85
N ILE A 325 26.24 7.42 -14.41
CA ILE A 325 24.81 7.09 -14.31
C ILE A 325 24.29 6.57 -15.64
N LEU A 326 24.52 7.32 -16.73
CA LEU A 326 24.06 6.95 -18.07
C LEU A 326 24.68 5.63 -18.55
N GLY A 327 25.98 5.43 -18.30
CA GLY A 327 26.69 4.20 -18.63
C GLY A 327 26.13 2.97 -17.89
N GLY A 328 25.62 3.17 -16.67
CA GLY A 328 24.97 2.11 -15.88
C GLY A 328 23.56 1.74 -16.32
N VAL A 329 22.84 2.61 -17.06
CA VAL A 329 21.42 2.37 -17.41
C VAL A 329 21.23 1.11 -18.23
N VAL A 330 22.02 0.94 -19.31
CA VAL A 330 21.82 -0.19 -20.22
C VAL A 330 22.09 -1.54 -19.54
N PRO A 331 23.25 -1.77 -18.89
CA PRO A 331 23.50 -3.02 -18.17
C PRO A 331 22.44 -3.30 -17.10
N ARG A 332 22.05 -2.27 -16.34
CA ARG A 332 21.07 -2.43 -15.27
C ARG A 332 19.70 -2.89 -15.78
N LEU A 333 19.26 -2.37 -16.92
CA LEU A 333 17.99 -2.77 -17.53
C LEU A 333 18.06 -4.14 -18.21
N GLU A 334 19.21 -4.51 -18.79
CA GLU A 334 19.42 -5.87 -19.28
C GLU A 334 19.29 -6.90 -18.15
N ASP A 335 19.84 -6.59 -16.97
CA ASP A 335 19.73 -7.47 -15.82
C ASP A 335 18.30 -7.53 -15.27
N SER A 336 17.56 -6.41 -15.21
CA SER A 336 16.11 -6.44 -14.93
C SER A 336 15.35 -7.32 -15.92
N ILE A 337 15.62 -7.19 -17.22
CA ILE A 337 14.98 -7.97 -18.28
C ILE A 337 15.25 -9.47 -18.10
N LYS A 338 16.50 -9.85 -17.77
CA LYS A 338 16.87 -11.25 -17.49
C LYS A 338 16.16 -11.75 -16.23
N GLY A 339 16.13 -10.95 -15.16
CA GLY A 339 15.46 -11.28 -13.90
C GLY A 339 13.95 -11.53 -14.07
N ILE A 340 13.26 -10.64 -14.81
CA ILE A 340 11.84 -10.81 -15.12
C ILE A 340 11.61 -12.10 -15.92
N ALA A 341 12.40 -12.34 -16.97
CA ALA A 341 12.27 -13.55 -17.79
C ALA A 341 12.52 -14.84 -16.99
N ALA A 342 13.55 -14.84 -16.13
CA ALA A 342 13.85 -15.97 -15.27
C ALA A 342 12.74 -16.23 -14.25
N GLY A 343 12.19 -15.17 -13.63
CA GLY A 343 11.07 -15.29 -12.70
C GLY A 343 9.79 -15.79 -13.38
N GLN A 344 9.49 -15.33 -14.59
CA GLN A 344 8.39 -15.85 -15.41
C GLN A 344 8.57 -17.35 -15.71
N ALA A 345 9.77 -17.77 -16.10
CA ALA A 345 10.08 -19.18 -16.35
C ALA A 345 9.98 -20.05 -15.08
N ALA A 346 10.30 -19.48 -13.91
CA ALA A 346 10.18 -20.13 -12.61
C ALA A 346 8.75 -20.13 -12.03
N GLY A 347 7.77 -19.49 -12.71
CA GLY A 347 6.39 -19.42 -12.26
C GLY A 347 6.14 -18.42 -11.13
N ASP A 348 7.02 -17.43 -10.94
CA ASP A 348 6.79 -16.34 -9.98
C ASP A 348 5.52 -15.57 -10.39
N ALA A 349 4.51 -15.59 -9.51
CA ALA A 349 3.20 -14.99 -9.79
C ALA A 349 3.29 -13.49 -10.12
N GLY A 350 4.24 -12.78 -9.50
CA GLY A 350 4.44 -11.38 -9.74
C GLY A 350 5.10 -11.07 -11.08
N MET A 351 6.12 -11.83 -11.45
CA MET A 351 6.76 -11.69 -12.76
C MET A 351 5.82 -12.14 -13.89
N LEU A 352 4.93 -13.12 -13.63
CA LEU A 352 3.86 -13.50 -14.54
C LEU A 352 2.80 -12.41 -14.70
N ASN A 353 2.50 -11.63 -13.66
CA ASN A 353 1.59 -10.48 -13.78
C ASN A 353 2.18 -9.39 -14.69
N LEU A 354 3.50 -9.16 -14.65
CA LEU A 354 4.18 -8.23 -15.56
C LEU A 354 4.04 -8.64 -17.04
N ALA A 355 3.88 -9.94 -17.35
CA ALA A 355 3.64 -10.39 -18.72
C ALA A 355 2.33 -9.83 -19.30
N LYS A 356 1.32 -9.58 -18.45
CA LYS A 356 0.01 -9.01 -18.87
C LYS A 356 0.14 -7.59 -19.41
N VAL A 357 1.19 -6.86 -19.02
CA VAL A 357 1.51 -5.51 -19.52
C VAL A 357 2.66 -5.51 -20.54
N GLY A 358 3.03 -6.70 -21.05
CA GLY A 358 4.00 -6.88 -22.12
C GLY A 358 5.46 -7.00 -21.68
N GLU A 359 5.75 -7.14 -20.39
CA GLU A 359 7.13 -7.32 -19.92
C GLU A 359 7.62 -8.77 -20.07
N PRO A 360 8.92 -8.98 -20.34
CA PRO A 360 9.99 -7.98 -20.46
C PRO A 360 10.15 -7.40 -21.89
N HIS A 361 9.28 -7.76 -22.83
CA HIS A 361 9.39 -7.35 -24.24
C HIS A 361 9.24 -5.83 -24.41
N ARG A 362 8.33 -5.20 -23.65
CA ARG A 362 8.12 -3.75 -23.64
C ARG A 362 9.38 -3.01 -23.21
N THR A 363 9.99 -3.39 -22.07
CA THR A 363 11.25 -2.78 -21.64
C THR A 363 12.38 -3.04 -22.63
N ARG A 364 12.47 -4.25 -23.21
CA ARG A 364 13.48 -4.57 -24.22
C ARG A 364 13.40 -3.66 -25.45
N GLY A 365 12.22 -3.45 -26.02
CA GLY A 365 12.06 -2.56 -27.18
C GLY A 365 12.48 -1.12 -26.88
N ARG A 366 12.09 -0.60 -25.70
CA ARG A 366 12.48 0.75 -25.26
C ARG A 366 13.99 0.87 -24.98
N LEU A 367 14.62 -0.21 -24.50
CA LEU A 367 16.05 -0.26 -24.26
C LEU A 367 16.85 -0.21 -25.57
N ASP A 368 16.38 -0.90 -26.61
CA ASP A 368 17.01 -0.86 -27.93
C ASP A 368 16.99 0.55 -28.53
N GLU A 369 15.87 1.28 -28.40
CA GLU A 369 15.80 2.69 -28.79
C GLU A 369 16.73 3.59 -27.97
N LEU A 370 16.90 3.31 -26.68
CA LEU A 370 17.82 4.07 -25.83
C LEU A 370 19.28 3.86 -26.27
N ARG A 371 19.68 2.64 -26.64
CA ARG A 371 21.06 2.34 -27.08
C ARG A 371 21.52 3.25 -28.21
N ASP A 372 20.66 3.48 -29.20
CA ASP A 372 20.96 4.37 -30.33
C ASP A 372 21.12 5.84 -29.90
N ARG A 373 20.51 6.23 -28.78
CA ARG A 373 20.53 7.60 -28.25
C ARG A 373 21.65 7.86 -27.26
N VAL A 374 22.18 6.83 -26.60
CA VAL A 374 23.25 6.97 -25.58
C VAL A 374 24.42 7.83 -26.08
N PRO A 375 24.99 7.60 -27.29
CA PRO A 375 26.09 8.43 -27.79
C PRO A 375 25.71 9.91 -27.92
N HIS A 376 24.47 10.21 -28.33
CA HIS A 376 24.00 11.58 -28.47
C HIS A 376 23.80 12.25 -27.11
N ILE A 377 23.26 11.53 -26.12
CA ILE A 377 23.08 12.05 -24.77
C ILE A 377 24.44 12.29 -24.10
N LEU A 378 25.40 11.36 -24.26
CA LEU A 378 26.78 11.53 -23.78
C LEU A 378 27.43 12.80 -24.35
N ALA A 379 27.32 13.02 -25.67
CA ALA A 379 27.82 14.23 -26.30
C ALA A 379 27.16 15.52 -25.78
N ARG A 380 25.96 15.44 -25.16
CA ARG A 380 25.31 16.56 -24.48
C ARG A 380 25.69 16.68 -23.00
N LEU A 381 26.30 15.66 -22.40
CA LEU A 381 26.80 15.66 -21.02
C LEU A 381 28.22 16.22 -20.92
N GLU A 382 29.06 15.91 -21.90
CA GLU A 382 30.41 16.45 -22.01
C GLU A 382 30.38 18.00 -22.10
N PRO A 383 31.30 18.70 -21.41
CA PRO A 383 31.45 20.14 -21.57
C PRO A 383 31.73 20.45 -23.04
N SER A 384 31.07 21.47 -23.60
CA SER A 384 31.39 21.93 -24.95
C SER A 384 32.87 22.36 -25.01
N PRO A 385 33.61 21.96 -26.07
CA PRO A 385 35.04 22.21 -26.18
C PRO A 385 35.42 23.69 -26.16
#